data_AF-A0A7C2J6E0-F1
#
_entry.id   AF-A0A7C2J6E0-F1
#
_cell.length_a   1.000
_cell.length_b   1.000
_cell.length_c   1.000
_cell.angle_alpha   90.00
_cell.angle_beta   90.00
_cell.angle_gamma   90.00
#
_symmetry.space_group_name_H-M   'P 1'
#
loop_
_entity.id
_entity.type
_entity.pdbx_description
1 polymer ?
#
loop_
_entity_poly.entity_id
_entity_poly.type
_entity_poly.pdbx_seq_one_letter_code
_entity_poly.pdbx_strand_id
1 'polypeptide(L)'
;MFAEILVNLIRNPTMVTQWRQLELTIKFLTPAFLGDAEQKGRWRTPPFKALLRQWWRVAYAQKEGYDRVEIAKMREEEGKLFGNAWLEKGSGADYSKSLVRLRLSKWAAGQKGQDASWQPMPQEQIVHP
;
A
#
# COMPACT_ATOMS: atom_id res chain seq x y z
N MET A 1 -5.11 7.87 -18.22
CA MET A 1 -4.11 6.78 -18.17
C MET A 1 -4.08 5.98 -16.87
N PHE A 2 -3.85 6.54 -15.67
CA PHE A 2 -3.89 5.74 -14.41
C PHE A 2 -5.30 5.27 -14.01
N ALA A 3 -6.32 6.10 -14.26
CA ALA A 3 -7.71 5.77 -13.96
C ALA A 3 -8.27 4.63 -14.85
N GLU A 4 -7.88 4.57 -16.13
CA GLU A 4 -8.36 3.54 -17.08
C GLU A 4 -7.81 2.14 -16.75
N ILE A 5 -6.61 2.06 -16.15
CA ILE A 5 -6.00 0.79 -15.75
C ILE A 5 -6.77 0.17 -14.57
N LEU A 6 -7.28 0.99 -13.65
CA LEU A 6 -8.09 0.53 -12.51
C LEU A 6 -9.50 0.08 -12.94
N VAL A 7 -10.10 0.76 -13.93
CA VAL A 7 -11.46 0.44 -14.41
C VAL A 7 -11.50 -0.88 -15.18
N ASN A 8 -10.46 -1.18 -15.98
CA ASN A 8 -10.42 -2.42 -16.77
C ASN A 8 -10.20 -3.69 -15.94
N LEU A 9 -9.71 -3.57 -14.69
CA LEU A 9 -9.54 -4.72 -13.79
C LEU A 9 -10.90 -5.26 -13.26
N ILE A 10 -11.99 -4.49 -13.39
CA ILE A 10 -13.29 -4.81 -12.80
C ILE A 10 -14.20 -5.59 -13.78
N ARG A 11 -13.89 -5.61 -15.09
CA ARG A 11 -14.88 -5.96 -16.14
C ARG A 11 -14.97 -7.44 -16.58
N ASN A 12 -14.08 -8.36 -16.22
CA ASN A 12 -14.20 -9.75 -16.68
C ASN A 12 -13.47 -10.78 -15.80
N PRO A 13 -14.18 -11.62 -15.01
CA PRO A 13 -13.55 -12.52 -14.06
C PRO A 13 -13.10 -13.88 -14.63
N THR A 14 -13.28 -14.19 -15.92
CA THR A 14 -13.02 -15.55 -16.44
C THR A 14 -11.86 -15.76 -17.40
N MET A 15 -11.12 -14.75 -17.88
CA MET A 15 -9.91 -15.01 -18.69
C MET A 15 -8.91 -13.85 -18.69
N VAL A 16 -8.04 -13.74 -17.67
CA VAL A 16 -6.66 -13.22 -17.81
C VAL A 16 -5.80 -13.72 -16.65
N THR A 17 -5.12 -14.86 -16.78
CA THR A 17 -4.09 -15.32 -15.81
C THR A 17 -2.70 -14.77 -16.18
N GLN A 18 -2.63 -13.57 -16.75
CA GLN A 18 -1.35 -12.94 -17.08
C GLN A 18 -1.04 -11.84 -16.08
N TRP A 19 0.08 -12.00 -15.39
CA TRP A 19 0.64 -10.97 -14.54
C TRP A 19 1.13 -9.82 -15.41
N ARG A 20 0.57 -8.63 -15.19
CA ARG A 20 1.13 -7.41 -15.76
C ARG A 20 2.24 -6.90 -14.84
N GLN A 21 3.46 -6.86 -15.36
CA GLN A 21 4.61 -6.27 -14.65
C GLN A 21 4.74 -4.79 -15.00
N LEU A 22 4.96 -3.97 -13.98
CA LEU A 22 5.31 -2.55 -14.11
C LEU A 22 6.59 -2.31 -13.33
N GLU A 23 7.57 -1.70 -13.98
CA GLU A 23 8.81 -1.26 -13.35
C GLU A 23 8.80 0.26 -13.26
N LEU A 24 8.91 0.77 -12.04
CA LEU A 24 8.79 2.19 -11.74
C LEU A 24 9.98 2.64 -10.91
N THR A 25 10.57 3.77 -11.28
CA THR A 25 11.57 4.45 -10.46
C THR A 25 10.88 5.43 -9.53
N ILE A 26 11.11 5.28 -8.23
CA ILE A 26 10.55 6.16 -7.21
C ILE A 26 11.70 6.98 -6.60
N LYS A 27 11.47 8.28 -6.42
CA LYS A 27 12.35 9.17 -5.66
C LYS A 27 11.54 9.98 -4.65
N PHE A 28 12.10 10.20 -3.47
CA PHE A 28 11.58 11.20 -2.56
C PHE A 28 12.11 12.57 -2.95
N LEU A 29 11.22 13.55 -3.10
CA LEU A 29 11.58 14.94 -3.40
C LEU A 29 12.05 15.70 -2.15
N THR A 30 11.61 15.24 -0.99
CA THR A 30 11.99 15.75 0.33
C THR A 30 12.60 14.61 1.16
N PRO A 31 13.39 14.90 2.20
CA PRO A 31 13.75 13.87 3.18
C PRO A 31 12.48 13.17 3.67
N ALA A 32 12.50 11.83 3.63
CA ALA A 32 11.36 11.01 4.01
C ALA A 32 11.80 9.90 4.95
N PHE A 33 10.94 9.59 5.92
CA PHE A 33 11.18 8.55 6.88
C PHE A 33 10.30 7.34 6.57
N LEU A 34 10.94 6.25 6.14
CA LEU A 34 10.28 4.95 5.96
C LEU A 34 10.56 4.09 7.20
N GLY A 35 9.75 4.27 8.24
CA GLY A 35 9.95 3.58 9.51
C GLY A 35 9.84 2.06 9.39
N ASP A 36 10.62 1.37 10.22
CA ASP A 36 10.46 -0.04 10.55
C ASP A 36 9.92 -0.22 11.98
N ALA A 37 9.84 -1.47 12.44
CA ALA A 37 9.40 -1.81 13.79
C ALA A 37 10.31 -1.25 14.92
N GLU A 38 11.54 -0.85 14.60
CA GLU A 38 12.50 -0.23 15.53
C GLU A 38 12.51 1.31 15.40
N GLN A 39 11.56 1.90 14.67
CA GLN A 39 11.57 3.33 14.36
C GLN A 39 12.88 3.81 13.71
N LYS A 40 13.46 2.98 12.83
CA LYS A 40 14.58 3.38 11.96
C LYS A 40 14.12 3.50 10.51
N GLY A 41 14.70 4.46 9.78
CA GLY A 41 14.42 4.65 8.36
C GLY A 41 15.02 3.50 7.54
N ARG A 42 14.19 2.68 6.88
CA ARG A 42 14.61 1.61 5.96
C ARG A 42 13.73 1.56 4.71
N TRP A 43 14.35 1.41 3.54
CA TRP A 43 13.66 1.08 2.29
C TRP A 43 13.09 -0.33 2.38
N ARG A 44 11.77 -0.45 2.54
CA ARG A 44 11.07 -1.74 2.64
C ARG A 44 9.76 -1.69 1.86
N THR A 45 9.34 -2.85 1.34
CA THR A 45 8.08 -3.01 0.60
C THR A 45 6.81 -2.72 1.42
N PRO A 46 6.69 -3.12 2.71
CA PRO A 46 5.43 -3.00 3.45
C PRO A 46 4.84 -1.59 3.52
N PRO A 47 5.63 -0.52 3.81
CA PRO A 47 5.12 0.86 3.78
C PRO A 47 4.50 1.28 2.44
N PHE A 48 5.15 0.93 1.32
CA PHE A 48 4.62 1.24 -0.02
C PHE A 48 3.30 0.50 -0.29
N LYS A 49 3.21 -0.78 0.08
CA LYS A 49 1.97 -1.55 -0.12
C LYS A 49 0.84 -1.01 0.76
N ALA A 50 1.12 -0.56 1.98
CA ALA A 50 0.13 0.07 2.85
C ALA A 50 -0.39 1.40 2.29
N LEU A 51 0.51 2.27 1.81
CA LEU A 51 0.13 3.53 1.17
C LEU A 51 -0.67 3.30 -0.11
N LEU A 52 -0.30 2.31 -0.92
CA LEU A 52 -1.05 1.95 -2.13
C LEU A 52 -2.49 1.52 -1.78
N ARG A 53 -2.68 0.75 -0.69
CA ARG A 53 -4.02 0.39 -0.19
C ARG A 53 -4.82 1.61 0.27
N GLN A 54 -4.17 2.56 0.95
CA GLN A 54 -4.81 3.82 1.36
C GLN A 54 -5.29 4.63 0.15
N TRP A 55 -4.41 4.84 -0.83
CA TRP A 55 -4.75 5.57 -2.05
C TRP A 55 -5.75 4.84 -2.93
N TRP A 56 -5.75 3.50 -2.92
CA TRP A 56 -6.79 2.72 -3.57
C TRP A 56 -8.17 3.03 -2.98
N ARG A 57 -8.31 3.15 -1.65
CA ARG A 57 -9.58 3.55 -1.02
C ARG A 57 -10.02 4.96 -1.42
N VAL A 58 -9.09 5.90 -1.56
CA VAL A 58 -9.39 7.25 -2.05
C VAL A 58 -9.90 7.21 -3.50
N ALA A 59 -9.23 6.45 -4.37
CA ALA A 59 -9.65 6.27 -5.75
C ALA A 59 -10.99 5.53 -5.87
N TYR A 60 -11.23 4.55 -5.00
CA TYR A 60 -12.51 3.85 -4.88
C TYR A 60 -13.64 4.81 -4.52
N ALA A 61 -13.42 5.65 -3.49
CA ALA A 61 -14.40 6.63 -3.07
C ALA A 61 -14.75 7.63 -4.17
N GLN A 62 -13.74 8.10 -4.93
CA GLN A 62 -13.97 8.95 -6.11
C GLN A 62 -14.81 8.24 -7.18
N LYS A 63 -14.55 6.95 -7.43
CA LYS A 63 -15.29 6.14 -8.44
C LYS A 63 -16.76 5.97 -8.06
N GLU A 64 -17.05 5.69 -6.80
CA GLU A 64 -18.41 5.45 -6.32
C GLU A 64 -19.17 6.77 -6.02
N GLY A 65 -18.45 7.90 -5.92
CA GLY A 65 -19.00 9.21 -5.62
C GLY A 65 -19.18 9.42 -4.12
N TYR A 66 -18.05 9.45 -3.39
CA TYR A 66 -17.81 9.74 -1.97
C TYR A 66 -18.94 9.41 -0.99
N ASP A 67 -20.06 10.13 -1.05
CA ASP A 67 -21.26 9.96 -0.23
C ASP A 67 -21.96 8.60 -0.43
N ARG A 68 -21.66 7.90 -1.53
CA ARG A 68 -22.27 6.61 -1.88
C ARG A 68 -21.42 5.41 -1.49
N VAL A 69 -20.31 5.62 -0.80
CA VAL A 69 -19.39 4.54 -0.46
C VAL A 69 -19.97 3.66 0.64
N GLU A 70 -20.28 2.42 0.29
CA GLU A 70 -20.58 1.37 1.26
C GLU A 70 -19.27 0.76 1.78
N ILE A 71 -18.96 0.99 3.06
CA ILE A 71 -17.68 0.59 3.66
C ILE A 71 -17.48 -0.93 3.63
N ALA A 72 -18.52 -1.72 3.88
CA ALA A 72 -18.45 -3.18 3.87
C ALA A 72 -18.01 -3.70 2.50
N LYS A 73 -18.70 -3.25 1.45
CA LYS A 73 -18.38 -3.57 0.05
C LYS A 73 -16.97 -3.12 -0.34
N MET A 74 -16.57 -1.90 0.02
CA MET A 74 -15.21 -1.42 -0.22
C MET A 74 -14.16 -2.32 0.44
N ARG A 75 -14.38 -2.76 1.68
CA ARG A 75 -13.45 -3.66 2.40
C ARG A 75 -13.38 -5.04 1.77
N GLU A 76 -14.50 -5.55 1.29
CA GLU A 76 -14.55 -6.81 0.54
C GLU A 76 -13.74 -6.72 -0.75
N GLU A 77 -13.96 -5.68 -1.56
CA GLU A 77 -13.21 -5.45 -2.79
C GLU A 77 -11.71 -5.21 -2.53
N GLU A 78 -11.37 -4.44 -1.49
CA GLU A 78 -9.98 -4.24 -1.05
C GLU A 78 -9.34 -5.59 -0.69
N GLY A 79 -10.05 -6.43 0.07
CA GLY A 79 -9.60 -7.73 0.51
C GLY A 79 -9.38 -8.70 -0.64
N LYS A 80 -10.27 -8.72 -1.64
CA LYS A 80 -10.11 -9.55 -2.85
C LYS A 80 -8.91 -9.12 -3.69
N LEU A 81 -8.59 -7.82 -3.75
CA LEU A 81 -7.46 -7.31 -4.52
C LEU A 81 -6.12 -7.44 -3.78
N PHE A 82 -6.06 -6.99 -2.53
CA PHE A 82 -4.84 -6.91 -1.72
C PHE A 82 -4.60 -8.12 -0.82
N GLY A 83 -5.51 -9.09 -0.83
CA GLY A 83 -5.49 -10.28 0.01
C GLY A 83 -6.21 -10.05 1.33
N ASN A 84 -6.84 -11.09 1.85
CA ASN A 84 -7.61 -11.05 3.09
C ASN A 84 -7.49 -12.36 3.88
N ALA A 85 -7.79 -12.28 5.18
CA ALA A 85 -7.89 -13.44 6.07
C ALA A 85 -9.20 -13.46 6.89
N TRP A 86 -10.15 -12.58 6.58
CA TRP A 86 -11.33 -12.30 7.42
C TRP A 86 -12.64 -12.29 6.63
N LEU A 87 -12.61 -12.42 5.30
CA LEU A 87 -13.84 -12.55 4.53
C LEU A 87 -14.42 -13.95 4.76
N GLU A 88 -15.73 -14.05 4.76
CA GLU A 88 -16.47 -15.29 4.91
C GLU A 88 -17.29 -15.55 3.64
N LYS A 89 -17.44 -16.82 3.27
CA LYS A 89 -18.26 -17.29 2.15
C LYS A 89 -19.19 -18.39 2.66
N GLY A 90 -20.44 -18.01 2.95
CA GLY A 90 -21.41 -18.92 3.54
C GLY A 90 -20.95 -19.38 4.92
N SER A 91 -20.78 -20.69 5.13
CA SER A 91 -20.32 -21.29 6.39
C SER A 91 -18.79 -21.44 6.50
N GLY A 92 -18.01 -20.97 5.52
CA GLY A 92 -16.55 -21.13 5.48
C GLY A 92 -15.78 -19.82 5.30
N ALA A 93 -14.51 -19.80 5.66
CA ALA A 93 -13.64 -18.64 5.47
C ALA A 93 -13.20 -18.48 4.00
N ASP A 94 -13.23 -17.24 3.49
CA ASP A 94 -12.84 -16.83 2.13
C ASP A 94 -11.51 -16.05 2.14
N TYR A 95 -10.49 -16.67 2.72
CA TYR A 95 -9.14 -16.12 2.73
C TYR A 95 -8.53 -16.17 1.32
N SER A 96 -7.84 -15.09 0.94
CA SER A 96 -7.21 -15.00 -0.38
C SER A 96 -5.83 -14.38 -0.32
N LYS A 97 -4.94 -14.88 -1.18
CA LYS A 97 -3.63 -14.26 -1.42
C LYS A 97 -3.82 -12.99 -2.26
N SER A 98 -2.96 -12.00 -2.02
CA SER A 98 -2.99 -10.76 -2.77
C SER A 98 -2.74 -10.96 -4.27
N LEU A 99 -3.58 -10.33 -5.09
CA LEU A 99 -3.40 -10.21 -6.54
C LEU A 99 -2.39 -9.11 -6.92
N VAL A 100 -1.87 -8.36 -5.94
CA VAL A 100 -0.88 -7.30 -6.14
C VAL A 100 0.43 -7.69 -5.45
N ARG A 101 1.46 -7.96 -6.26
CA ARG A 101 2.83 -8.23 -5.80
C ARG A 101 3.69 -6.98 -6.01
N LEU A 102 4.27 -6.48 -4.92
CA LEU A 102 5.19 -5.34 -4.95
C LEU A 102 6.57 -5.82 -4.49
N ARG A 103 7.62 -5.41 -5.19
CA ARG A 103 9.01 -5.70 -4.82
C ARG A 103 9.85 -4.46 -5.05
N LEU A 104 10.53 -3.99 -4.01
CA LEU A 104 11.63 -3.05 -4.18
C LEU A 104 12.84 -3.79 -4.74
N SER A 105 13.54 -3.19 -5.71
CA SER A 105 14.77 -3.73 -6.30
C SER A 105 15.88 -3.91 -5.27
N LYS A 106 15.92 -3.04 -4.24
CA LYS A 106 16.87 -3.10 -3.13
C LYS A 106 16.20 -2.69 -1.82
N TRP A 107 16.56 -3.37 -0.74
CA TRP A 107 16.31 -2.92 0.63
C TRP A 107 17.60 -2.30 1.16
N ALA A 108 17.50 -1.10 1.75
CA ALA A 108 18.65 -0.34 2.22
C ALA A 108 18.29 0.48 3.47
N ALA A 109 19.27 0.74 4.32
CA ALA A 109 19.12 1.69 5.41
C ALA A 109 18.94 3.11 4.87
N GLY A 110 18.20 3.94 5.61
CA GLY A 110 18.11 5.37 5.36
C GLY A 110 19.47 6.04 5.61
N GLN A 111 19.87 6.94 4.72
CA GLN A 111 21.19 7.57 4.75
C GLN A 111 21.20 8.92 5.48
N LYS A 112 20.03 9.53 5.72
CA LYS A 112 19.94 10.90 6.25
C LYS A 112 20.35 11.07 7.71
N GLY A 113 20.37 10.01 8.52
CA GLY A 113 20.91 10.06 9.89
C GLY A 113 22.43 10.17 9.97
N GLN A 114 23.14 10.00 8.86
CA GLN A 114 24.61 10.09 8.76
C GLN A 114 25.07 11.39 8.10
N ASP A 115 24.12 12.24 7.68
CA ASP A 115 24.39 13.49 7.00
C ASP A 115 24.60 14.60 8.03
N ALA A 116 25.86 15.01 8.23
CA ALA A 116 26.23 16.05 9.18
C ALA A 116 25.60 17.43 8.89
N SER A 117 25.06 17.65 7.69
CA SER A 117 24.31 18.87 7.35
C SER A 117 22.92 18.92 7.96
N TRP A 118 22.41 17.78 8.46
CA TRP A 118 21.11 17.67 9.09
C TRP A 118 21.30 17.51 10.60
N GLN A 119 21.12 18.60 11.35
CA GLN A 119 21.20 18.59 12.82
C GLN A 119 20.13 17.63 13.37
N PRO A 120 20.49 16.52 14.02
CA PRO A 120 19.49 15.63 14.61
C PRO A 120 18.72 16.42 15.68
N MET A 121 17.38 16.28 15.68
CA MET A 121 16.60 16.77 16.83
C MET A 121 17.11 16.07 18.10
N PRO A 122 17.12 16.76 19.26
CA PRO A 122 17.53 16.16 20.53
C PRO A 122 16.83 14.81 20.72
N GLN A 123 17.62 13.76 20.94
CA GLN A 123 17.14 12.38 21.14
C GLN A 123 16.59 12.20 22.56
N GLU A 124 15.83 13.19 23.05
CA GLU A 124 15.05 12.98 24.26
C GLU A 124 13.97 11.97 23.92
N GLN A 125 14.00 10.84 24.60
CA GLN A 125 13.01 9.79 24.46
C GLN A 125 11.66 10.41 24.84
N ILE A 126 10.79 10.63 23.84
CA ILE A 126 9.46 11.20 24.06
C ILE A 126 8.69 10.17 24.89
N VAL A 127 8.54 10.46 26.18
CA VAL A 127 7.71 9.67 27.09
C VAL A 127 6.27 9.99 26.77
N HIS A 128 5.59 9.06 26.10
CA HIS A 128 4.14 9.14 25.93
C HIS A 128 3.46 8.73 27.25
N PRO A 129 2.44 9.49 27.72
CA PRO A 129 1.63 9.10 28.88
C PRO A 129 0.80 7.83 28.62
#